data_AF-A0A1E7KZV0-F1
#
_entry.id   AF-A0A1E7KZV0-F1
#
_cell.length_a   1.000
_cell.length_b   1.000
_cell.length_c   1.000
_cell.angle_alpha   90.00
_cell.angle_beta   90.00
_cell.angle_gamma   90.00
#
_symmetry.space_group_name_H-M   'P 1'
#
loop_
_entity.id
_entity.type
_entity.pdbx_description
1 polymer ?
#
loop_
_entity_poly.entity_id
_entity_poly.type
_entity_poly.pdbx_seq_one_letter_code
_entity_poly.pdbx_strand_id
1 'polypeptide(L)'
;MRRRELMASALGVGAALVTAPPAVSATPQNPAAALEHALLNPPSAQPVPHQQLAAALTTARDDFTAARYSALGRKLPTLLAAAEATRDETTGRARERAQALVARTYVLGTELAVKQHADCAWATSVLALRAARASGDPVPVAEAARVMAITMRRTGRSPSAVNFLTNTATSLGAERGTPAPEALAARTCLLLTAAYTAASTNQRGTALDLLQEATETSGRIPANTEPLGLFTIQASPAECAMYAISTHNALHTPDEGVQHISAVIPAQLPTAERRARYFTDAARTWHQIGDPRRAYTALRAVEREAPEEVHRPAIQALTANLLYSPQSLPGLKEFALRTGAVTS
;
A
#
# COMPACT_ATOMS: atom_id res chain seq x y z
N MET A 1 50.36 62.35 -11.92
CA MET A 1 51.83 62.20 -11.95
C MET A 1 52.24 61.00 -11.10
N ARG A 2 53.13 60.15 -11.66
CA ARG A 2 54.09 59.20 -11.03
C ARG A 2 53.61 57.96 -10.23
N ARG A 3 53.64 56.80 -10.95
CA ARG A 3 54.32 55.50 -10.65
C ARG A 3 55.24 55.49 -9.40
N ARG A 4 55.49 54.42 -8.61
CA ARG A 4 55.82 53.02 -8.94
C ARG A 4 56.05 52.18 -7.63
N GLU A 5 55.59 50.93 -7.67
CA GLU A 5 56.05 49.63 -7.08
C GLU A 5 57.21 49.53 -6.04
N LEU A 6 57.06 48.63 -5.04
CA LEU A 6 57.72 47.29 -4.99
C LEU A 6 57.45 46.49 -3.69
N MET A 7 56.91 45.27 -3.87
CA MET A 7 57.25 43.94 -3.29
C MET A 7 57.55 43.76 -1.79
N ALA A 8 56.80 42.85 -1.14
CA ALA A 8 57.36 41.65 -0.49
C ALA A 8 56.27 40.64 -0.08
N SER A 9 56.58 39.37 -0.31
CA SER A 9 55.81 38.15 -0.17
C SER A 9 55.78 37.54 1.24
N ALA A 10 54.78 36.67 1.48
CA ALA A 10 54.90 35.31 2.03
C ALA A 10 54.10 34.97 3.32
N LEU A 11 53.28 33.92 3.16
CA LEU A 11 53.06 32.77 4.04
C LEU A 11 52.42 32.95 5.44
N GLY A 12 51.15 32.58 5.52
CA GLY A 12 50.80 31.29 6.15
C GLY A 12 50.18 31.27 7.56
N VAL A 13 49.19 30.38 7.67
CA VAL A 13 48.74 29.62 8.85
C VAL A 13 47.58 30.20 9.69
N GLY A 14 46.43 29.53 9.56
CA GLY A 14 45.77 28.93 10.74
C GLY A 14 44.46 29.53 11.24
N ALA A 15 43.40 29.55 10.44
CA ALA A 15 42.03 29.64 10.98
C ALA A 15 41.42 28.23 11.05
N ALA A 16 41.49 27.61 12.23
CA ALA A 16 40.78 26.38 12.52
C ALA A 16 39.27 26.63 12.49
N LEU A 17 38.62 26.24 11.39
CA LEU A 17 37.17 26.07 11.35
C LEU A 17 36.84 24.88 12.25
N VAL A 18 36.19 25.18 13.39
CA VAL A 18 35.49 24.18 14.18
C VAL A 18 34.38 23.61 13.30
N THR A 19 34.67 22.49 12.65
CA THR A 19 33.66 21.67 11.99
C THR A 19 32.83 21.02 13.08
N ALA A 20 31.70 21.63 13.42
CA ALA A 20 30.64 20.90 14.10
C ALA A 20 30.31 19.67 13.23
N PRO A 21 30.21 18.46 13.81
CA PRO A 21 29.76 17.32 13.04
C PRO A 21 28.36 17.63 12.50
N PRO A 22 28.00 17.18 11.29
CA PRO A 22 26.62 17.30 10.86
C PRO A 22 25.77 16.62 11.93
N ALA A 23 24.80 17.35 12.46
CA ALA A 23 23.77 16.75 13.28
C ALA A 23 23.22 15.60 12.45
N VAL A 24 23.45 14.37 12.91
CA VAL A 24 22.70 13.21 12.44
C VAL A 24 21.30 13.46 12.93
N SER A 25 20.54 14.24 12.17
CA SER A 25 19.09 14.30 12.30
C SER A 25 18.66 12.86 12.20
N ALA A 26 18.23 12.28 13.32
CA ALA A 26 17.71 10.92 13.36
C ALA A 26 16.67 10.82 12.25
N THR A 27 17.03 10.15 11.17
CA THR A 27 16.10 9.78 10.11
C THR A 27 14.96 9.08 10.84
N PRO A 28 13.69 9.45 10.60
CA PRO A 28 12.62 8.82 11.35
C PRO A 28 12.73 7.31 11.14
N GLN A 29 12.91 6.55 12.23
CA GLN A 29 12.83 5.08 12.22
C GLN A 29 11.43 4.60 11.77
N ASN A 30 10.50 5.52 11.54
CA ASN A 30 9.18 5.28 10.97
C ASN A 30 9.09 5.82 9.51
N PRO A 31 9.00 4.94 8.49
CA PRO A 31 8.91 5.36 7.09
C PRO A 31 7.71 6.28 6.79
N ALA A 32 6.63 6.22 7.59
CA ALA A 32 5.49 7.12 7.43
C ALA A 32 5.74 8.53 8.00
N ALA A 33 6.61 8.69 9.00
CA ALA A 33 6.95 10.00 9.54
C ALA A 33 7.77 10.82 8.53
N ALA A 34 8.62 10.18 7.71
CA ALA A 34 9.31 10.83 6.61
C ALA A 34 8.34 11.35 5.54
N LEU A 35 7.30 10.57 5.23
CA LEU A 35 6.22 10.98 4.34
C LEU A 35 5.42 12.14 4.91
N GLU A 36 5.03 12.08 6.18
CA GLU A 36 4.32 13.17 6.87
C GLU A 36 5.12 14.47 6.87
N HIS A 37 6.40 14.40 7.21
CA HIS A 37 7.30 15.56 7.14
C HIS A 37 7.35 16.13 5.73
N ALA A 38 7.41 15.30 4.69
CA ALA A 38 7.45 15.74 3.30
C ALA A 38 6.13 16.39 2.83
N LEU A 39 4.98 16.04 3.43
CA LEU A 39 3.71 16.71 3.13
C LEU A 39 3.63 18.10 3.74
N LEU A 40 4.23 18.30 4.91
CA LEU A 40 4.25 19.59 5.62
C LEU A 40 5.37 20.51 5.10
N ASN A 41 6.52 19.92 4.81
CA ASN A 41 7.73 20.60 4.36
C ASN A 41 8.25 19.87 3.10
N PRO A 42 7.64 20.11 1.93
CA PRO A 42 8.02 19.42 0.70
C PRO A 42 9.49 19.72 0.36
N PRO A 43 10.31 18.68 0.12
CA PRO A 43 11.69 18.89 -0.27
C PRO A 43 11.74 19.60 -1.62
N SER A 44 12.72 20.48 -1.81
CA SER A 44 12.96 21.08 -3.12
C SER A 44 13.35 20.01 -4.13
N ALA A 45 12.66 19.96 -5.27
CA ALA A 45 12.98 19.07 -6.38
C ALA A 45 12.88 19.83 -7.70
N GLN A 46 13.72 19.43 -8.67
CA GLN A 46 13.63 19.94 -10.03
C GLN A 46 12.70 19.05 -10.86
N PRO A 47 11.97 19.61 -11.83
CA PRO A 47 11.22 18.83 -12.82
C PRO A 47 12.14 17.81 -13.50
N VAL A 48 11.69 16.57 -13.60
CA VAL A 48 12.39 15.49 -14.31
C VAL A 48 11.62 15.05 -15.56
N PRO A 49 12.29 14.47 -16.57
CA PRO A 49 11.62 13.86 -17.71
C PRO A 49 10.60 12.80 -17.29
N HIS A 50 9.46 12.78 -17.99
CA HIS A 50 8.34 11.88 -17.68
C HIS A 50 8.75 10.39 -17.58
N GLN A 51 9.62 9.93 -18.48
CA GLN A 51 10.11 8.55 -18.48
C GLN A 51 10.95 8.23 -17.24
N GLN A 52 11.77 9.18 -16.77
CA GLN A 52 12.56 9.02 -15.54
C GLN A 52 11.65 8.95 -14.32
N LEU A 53 10.60 9.80 -14.27
CA LEU A 53 9.61 9.76 -13.20
C LEU A 53 8.84 8.44 -13.19
N ALA A 54 8.42 7.96 -14.35
CA ALA A 54 7.72 6.69 -14.49
C ALA A 54 8.60 5.50 -14.03
N ALA A 55 9.89 5.48 -14.40
CA ALA A 55 10.83 4.44 -13.95
C ALA A 55 11.06 4.46 -12.43
N ALA A 56 11.20 5.66 -11.84
CA ALA A 56 11.33 5.81 -10.39
C ALA A 56 10.05 5.35 -9.66
N LEU A 57 8.87 5.65 -10.21
CA LEU A 57 7.59 5.19 -9.69
C LEU A 57 7.44 3.66 -9.79
N THR A 58 7.89 3.02 -10.88
CA THR A 58 7.94 1.55 -11.00
C THR A 58 8.84 0.96 -9.93
N THR A 59 10.03 1.53 -9.71
CA THR A 59 10.94 1.06 -8.66
C THR A 59 10.31 1.18 -7.26
N ALA A 60 9.60 2.28 -6.99
CA ALA A 60 8.89 2.48 -5.73
C ALA A 60 7.73 1.47 -5.56
N ARG A 61 7.00 1.17 -6.63
CA ARG A 61 6.00 0.11 -6.66
C ARG A 61 6.61 -1.25 -6.34
N ASP A 62 7.78 -1.56 -6.91
CA ASP A 62 8.49 -2.82 -6.66
C ASP A 62 8.98 -2.95 -5.21
N ASP A 63 9.31 -1.84 -4.56
CA ASP A 63 9.56 -1.84 -3.12
C ASP A 63 8.28 -2.15 -2.34
N PHE A 64 7.15 -1.54 -2.70
CA PHE A 64 5.85 -1.81 -2.05
C PHE A 64 5.38 -3.25 -2.23
N THR A 65 5.39 -3.77 -3.46
CA THR A 65 4.90 -5.13 -3.77
C THR A 65 5.79 -6.21 -3.17
N ALA A 66 7.08 -5.92 -2.97
CA ALA A 66 8.01 -6.77 -2.22
C ALA A 66 7.94 -6.57 -0.69
N ALA A 67 6.99 -5.77 -0.19
CA ALA A 67 6.85 -5.41 1.23
C ALA A 67 8.12 -4.79 1.87
N ARG A 68 8.91 -4.06 1.09
CA ARG A 68 10.11 -3.32 1.53
C ARG A 68 9.75 -1.90 1.95
N TYR A 69 8.87 -1.76 2.95
CA TYR A 69 8.26 -0.49 3.35
C TYR A 69 9.28 0.55 3.83
N SER A 70 10.34 0.09 4.49
CA SER A 70 11.45 0.93 4.93
C SER A 70 12.21 1.52 3.76
N ALA A 71 12.43 0.75 2.68
CA ALA A 71 13.06 1.24 1.46
C ALA A 71 12.16 2.23 0.71
N LEU A 72 10.87 1.91 0.61
CA LEU A 72 9.87 2.80 0.02
C LEU A 72 9.80 4.14 0.75
N GLY A 73 9.69 4.13 2.08
CA GLY A 73 9.57 5.36 2.89
C GLY A 73 10.77 6.30 2.77
N ARG A 74 11.96 5.79 2.48
CA ARG A 74 13.14 6.63 2.20
C ARG A 74 13.08 7.32 0.85
N LYS A 75 12.54 6.66 -0.18
CA LYS A 75 12.51 7.16 -1.57
C LYS A 75 11.29 8.06 -1.84
N LEU A 76 10.19 7.79 -1.15
CA LEU A 76 8.89 8.38 -1.46
C LEU A 76 8.84 9.91 -1.31
N PRO A 77 9.45 10.54 -0.27
CA PRO A 77 9.51 12.00 -0.17
C PRO A 77 10.11 12.69 -1.39
N THR A 78 11.26 12.21 -1.87
CA THR A 78 11.94 12.77 -3.04
C THR A 78 11.15 12.50 -4.33
N LEU A 79 10.51 11.33 -4.43
CA LEU A 79 9.68 11.00 -5.59
C LEU A 79 8.43 11.88 -5.66
N LEU A 80 7.78 12.16 -4.52
CA LEU A 80 6.64 13.06 -4.44
C LEU A 80 7.01 14.46 -4.91
N ALA A 81 8.09 15.03 -4.38
CA ALA A 81 8.54 16.35 -4.78
C ALA A 81 8.90 16.43 -6.27
N ALA A 82 9.59 15.42 -6.82
CA ALA A 82 9.90 15.37 -8.24
C ALA A 82 8.61 15.25 -9.10
N ALA A 83 7.64 14.44 -8.67
CA ALA A 83 6.36 14.30 -9.37
C ALA A 83 5.58 15.62 -9.41
N GLU A 84 5.52 16.33 -8.29
CA GLU A 84 4.85 17.63 -8.20
C GLU A 84 5.58 18.70 -9.03
N ALA A 85 6.90 18.80 -8.92
CA ALA A 85 7.70 19.72 -9.73
C ALA A 85 7.51 19.46 -11.25
N THR A 86 7.54 18.20 -11.69
CA THR A 86 7.26 17.84 -13.09
C THR A 86 5.84 18.20 -13.52
N ARG A 87 4.83 18.00 -12.66
CA ARG A 87 3.45 18.42 -12.93
C ARG A 87 3.35 19.94 -13.09
N ASP A 88 4.03 20.70 -12.24
CA ASP A 88 3.89 22.16 -12.21
C ASP A 88 4.56 22.83 -13.41
N GLU A 89 5.65 22.24 -13.92
CA GLU A 89 6.35 22.68 -15.14
C GLU A 89 5.63 22.25 -16.45
N THR A 90 4.62 21.38 -16.36
CA THR A 90 3.94 20.85 -17.56
C THR A 90 2.56 21.48 -17.77
N THR A 91 2.14 21.52 -19.05
CA THR A 91 0.84 22.04 -19.49
C THR A 91 0.13 21.08 -20.45
N GLY A 92 -1.18 21.29 -20.65
CA GLY A 92 -2.01 20.47 -21.53
C GLY A 92 -1.90 18.96 -21.25
N ARG A 93 -1.79 18.16 -22.32
CA ARG A 93 -1.69 16.69 -22.21
C ARG A 93 -0.46 16.21 -21.44
N ALA A 94 0.63 16.97 -21.44
CA ALA A 94 1.81 16.61 -20.64
C ALA A 94 1.51 16.71 -19.14
N ARG A 95 0.74 17.73 -18.74
CA ARG A 95 0.27 17.91 -17.37
C ARG A 95 -0.68 16.79 -16.95
N GLU A 96 -1.62 16.41 -17.82
CA GLU A 96 -2.54 15.29 -17.57
C GLU A 96 -1.76 13.98 -17.30
N ARG A 97 -0.75 13.68 -18.12
CA ARG A 97 0.13 12.52 -17.93
C ARG A 97 0.96 12.61 -16.64
N ALA A 98 1.46 13.81 -16.29
CA ALA A 98 2.17 14.02 -15.03
C ALA A 98 1.23 13.84 -13.82
N GLN A 99 -0.02 14.29 -13.90
CA GLN A 99 -1.04 14.10 -12.86
C GLN A 99 -1.31 12.62 -12.57
N ALA A 100 -1.30 11.75 -13.59
CA ALA A 100 -1.43 10.30 -13.38
C ALA A 100 -0.25 9.72 -12.56
N LEU A 101 0.98 10.22 -12.77
CA LEU A 101 2.15 9.81 -12.00
C LEU A 101 2.12 10.37 -10.57
N VAL A 102 1.70 11.62 -10.40
CA VAL A 102 1.46 12.24 -9.08
C VAL A 102 0.43 11.42 -8.30
N ALA A 103 -0.69 11.06 -8.93
CA ALA A 103 -1.73 10.24 -8.32
C ALA A 103 -1.18 8.91 -7.81
N ARG A 104 -0.46 8.16 -8.64
CA ARG A 104 0.13 6.88 -8.26
C ARG A 104 1.21 6.99 -7.19
N THR A 105 1.97 8.08 -7.18
CA THR A 105 2.93 8.34 -6.11
C THR A 105 2.22 8.55 -4.77
N TYR A 106 1.13 9.32 -4.75
CA TYR A 106 0.29 9.47 -3.56
C TYR A 106 -0.50 8.20 -3.19
N VAL A 107 -0.85 7.34 -4.17
CA VAL A 107 -1.41 6.00 -3.90
C VAL A 107 -0.41 5.19 -3.08
N LEU A 108 0.87 5.12 -3.48
CA LEU A 108 1.91 4.43 -2.71
C LEU A 108 2.09 5.03 -1.31
N GLY A 109 2.07 6.36 -1.21
CA GLY A 109 2.13 7.04 0.09
C GLY A 109 0.97 6.68 1.00
N THR A 110 -0.23 6.60 0.44
CA THR A 110 -1.41 6.16 1.19
C THR A 110 -1.27 4.72 1.64
N GLU A 111 -0.83 3.81 0.78
CA GLU A 111 -0.70 2.40 1.15
C GLU A 111 0.37 2.19 2.23
N LEU A 112 1.51 2.87 2.11
CA LEU A 112 2.57 2.87 3.13
C LEU A 112 2.03 3.41 4.47
N ALA A 113 1.39 4.58 4.46
CA ALA A 113 0.79 5.16 5.65
C ALA A 113 -0.29 4.25 6.25
N VAL A 114 -1.04 3.52 5.42
CA VAL A 114 -2.01 2.52 5.89
C VAL A 114 -1.31 1.36 6.62
N LYS A 115 -0.23 0.82 6.07
CA LYS A 115 0.55 -0.27 6.69
C LYS A 115 1.16 0.16 8.03
N GLN A 116 1.62 1.41 8.11
CA GLN A 116 2.23 2.02 9.29
C GLN A 116 1.24 2.62 10.28
N HIS A 117 -0.06 2.52 10.02
CA HIS A 117 -1.11 3.15 10.84
C HIS A 117 -0.98 4.67 11.01
N ALA A 118 -0.35 5.37 10.07
CA ALA A 118 -0.13 6.82 10.15
C ALA A 118 -1.34 7.64 9.68
N ASP A 119 -1.59 8.77 10.34
CA ASP A 119 -2.73 9.66 10.07
C ASP A 119 -2.64 10.36 8.71
N CYS A 120 -1.41 10.55 8.21
CA CYS A 120 -1.17 11.13 6.89
C CYS A 120 -1.80 10.32 5.74
N ALA A 121 -2.24 9.06 5.99
CA ALA A 121 -2.94 8.23 5.01
C ALA A 121 -4.18 8.93 4.41
N TRP A 122 -4.97 9.63 5.23
CA TRP A 122 -6.15 10.36 4.74
C TRP A 122 -5.74 11.54 3.83
N ALA A 123 -4.72 12.30 4.24
CA ALA A 123 -4.24 13.43 3.46
C ALA A 123 -3.70 12.97 2.09
N THR A 124 -2.86 11.94 2.07
CA THR A 124 -2.31 11.38 0.82
C THR A 124 -3.39 10.78 -0.07
N SER A 125 -4.44 10.16 0.48
CA SER A 125 -5.50 9.57 -0.33
C SER A 125 -6.36 10.63 -1.02
N VAL A 126 -6.61 11.75 -0.35
CA VAL A 126 -7.30 12.91 -0.94
C VAL A 126 -6.45 13.53 -2.06
N LEU A 127 -5.14 13.68 -1.84
CA LEU A 127 -4.21 14.19 -2.85
C LEU A 127 -4.11 13.25 -4.06
N ALA A 128 -4.05 11.93 -3.83
CA ALA A 128 -4.10 10.92 -4.88
C ALA A 128 -5.36 11.06 -5.75
N LEU A 129 -6.53 11.16 -5.12
CA LEU A 129 -7.81 11.23 -5.83
C LEU A 129 -7.96 12.55 -6.62
N ARG A 130 -7.46 13.67 -6.08
CA ARG A 130 -7.45 14.95 -6.80
C ARG A 130 -6.55 14.89 -8.03
N ALA A 131 -5.33 14.39 -7.89
CA ALA A 131 -4.40 14.24 -9.02
C ALA A 131 -4.97 13.27 -10.07
N ALA A 132 -5.54 12.14 -9.64
CA ALA A 132 -6.14 11.16 -10.55
C ALA A 132 -7.31 11.76 -11.35
N ARG A 133 -8.19 12.54 -10.72
CA ARG A 133 -9.27 13.21 -11.44
C ARG A 133 -8.73 14.24 -12.43
N ALA A 134 -7.67 14.96 -12.05
CA ALA A 134 -7.02 15.94 -12.91
C ALA A 134 -6.24 15.31 -14.09
N SER A 135 -5.94 14.01 -14.05
CA SER A 135 -5.32 13.31 -15.20
C SER A 135 -6.34 12.95 -16.28
N GLY A 136 -7.64 12.94 -15.97
CA GLY A 136 -8.70 12.50 -16.89
C GLY A 136 -8.67 11.00 -17.21
N ASP A 137 -7.82 10.22 -16.54
CA ASP A 137 -7.64 8.79 -16.79
C ASP A 137 -8.45 7.97 -15.76
N PRO A 138 -9.40 7.13 -16.20
CA PRO A 138 -10.22 6.33 -15.29
C PRO A 138 -9.44 5.32 -14.45
N VAL A 139 -8.27 4.85 -14.91
CA VAL A 139 -7.50 3.82 -14.19
C VAL A 139 -6.85 4.38 -12.92
N PRO A 140 -6.08 5.49 -12.94
CA PRO A 140 -5.62 6.17 -11.73
C PRO A 140 -6.77 6.61 -10.82
N VAL A 141 -7.95 6.94 -11.36
CA VAL A 141 -9.13 7.27 -10.54
C VAL A 141 -9.59 6.07 -9.75
N ALA A 142 -9.67 4.88 -10.36
CA ALA A 142 -10.00 3.64 -9.65
C ALA A 142 -8.93 3.30 -8.58
N GLU A 143 -7.65 3.44 -8.91
CA GLU A 143 -6.54 3.22 -7.97
C GLU A 143 -6.65 4.13 -6.73
N ALA A 144 -6.84 5.42 -6.95
CA ALA A 144 -6.98 6.41 -5.90
C ALA A 144 -8.27 6.24 -5.09
N ALA A 145 -9.39 5.92 -5.76
CA ALA A 145 -10.66 5.65 -5.10
C ALA A 145 -10.55 4.47 -4.12
N ARG A 146 -9.83 3.41 -4.53
CA ARG A 146 -9.60 2.24 -3.68
C ARG A 146 -8.86 2.60 -2.39
N VAL A 147 -7.73 3.29 -2.47
CA VAL A 147 -6.96 3.66 -1.27
C VAL A 147 -7.70 4.69 -0.41
N MET A 148 -8.45 5.61 -1.01
CA MET A 148 -9.33 6.54 -0.29
C MET A 148 -10.38 5.78 0.52
N ALA A 149 -11.06 4.79 -0.07
CA ALA A 149 -12.06 4.00 0.64
C ALA A 149 -11.47 3.22 1.83
N ILE A 150 -10.22 2.76 1.74
CA ILE A 150 -9.52 2.13 2.88
C ILE A 150 -9.37 3.12 4.05
N THR A 151 -9.02 4.38 3.77
CA THR A 151 -8.90 5.41 4.81
C THR A 151 -10.27 5.82 5.39
N MET A 152 -11.31 5.89 4.55
CA MET A 152 -12.70 6.10 5.00
C MET A 152 -13.16 4.98 5.94
N ARG A 153 -12.89 3.72 5.60
CA ARG A 153 -13.19 2.57 6.47
C ARG A 153 -12.49 2.68 7.82
N ARG A 154 -11.20 3.01 7.83
CA ARG A 154 -10.41 3.16 9.08
C ARG A 154 -10.88 4.30 9.98
N THR A 155 -11.58 5.29 9.42
CA THR A 155 -12.15 6.44 10.15
C THR A 155 -13.65 6.25 10.47
N GLY A 156 -14.18 5.03 10.32
CA GLY A 156 -15.58 4.70 10.66
C GLY A 156 -16.62 5.08 9.59
N ARG A 157 -16.19 5.51 8.40
CA ARG A 157 -17.07 5.94 7.29
C ARG A 157 -17.34 4.80 6.28
N SER A 158 -17.52 3.58 6.75
CA SER A 158 -17.65 2.39 5.88
C SER A 158 -18.85 2.44 4.91
N PRO A 159 -20.08 2.84 5.29
CA PRO A 159 -21.19 2.93 4.35
C PRO A 159 -20.91 3.90 3.19
N SER A 160 -20.35 5.08 3.50
CA SER A 160 -19.95 6.05 2.48
C SER A 160 -18.83 5.52 1.59
N ALA A 161 -17.91 4.73 2.14
CA ALA A 161 -16.82 4.11 1.39
C ALA A 161 -17.33 3.04 0.42
N VAL A 162 -18.30 2.21 0.84
CA VAL A 162 -18.96 1.23 -0.04
C VAL A 162 -19.64 1.95 -1.20
N ASN A 163 -20.49 2.95 -0.92
CA ASN A 163 -21.18 3.72 -1.96
C ASN A 163 -20.21 4.42 -2.92
N PHE A 164 -19.11 4.96 -2.38
CA PHE A 164 -18.08 5.60 -3.21
C PHE A 164 -17.41 4.60 -4.16
N LEU A 165 -17.07 3.40 -3.68
CA LEU A 165 -16.45 2.37 -4.49
C LEU A 165 -17.40 1.80 -5.55
N THR A 166 -18.65 1.51 -5.18
CA THR A 166 -19.65 0.96 -6.11
C THR A 166 -19.99 1.98 -7.21
N ASN A 167 -20.18 3.25 -6.87
CA ASN A 167 -20.39 4.31 -7.85
C ASN A 167 -19.19 4.47 -8.80
N THR A 168 -17.96 4.41 -8.26
CA THR A 168 -16.74 4.46 -9.08
C THR A 168 -16.67 3.25 -10.00
N ALA A 169 -16.95 2.04 -9.50
CA ALA A 169 -16.97 0.81 -10.27
C ALA A 169 -18.00 0.84 -11.42
N THR A 170 -19.18 1.43 -11.20
CA THR A 170 -20.21 1.62 -12.22
C THR A 170 -19.76 2.62 -13.29
N SER A 171 -19.05 3.67 -12.91
CA SER A 171 -18.55 4.68 -13.86
C SER A 171 -17.51 4.14 -14.86
N LEU A 172 -16.85 3.01 -14.55
CA LEU A 172 -15.89 2.36 -15.46
C LEU A 172 -16.57 1.70 -16.68
N GLY A 173 -17.91 1.61 -16.71
CA GLY A 173 -18.66 1.11 -17.87
C GLY A 173 -18.53 -0.39 -18.14
N ALA A 174 -18.02 -1.18 -17.19
CA ALA A 174 -17.74 -2.61 -17.35
C ALA A 174 -19.00 -3.51 -17.49
N GLU A 175 -20.20 -2.94 -17.37
CA GLU A 175 -21.48 -3.63 -17.53
C GLU A 175 -22.06 -3.52 -18.95
N ARG A 176 -21.45 -2.74 -19.84
CA ARG A 176 -21.99 -2.47 -21.18
C ARG A 176 -21.17 -3.16 -22.27
N GLY A 177 -21.86 -3.78 -23.24
CA GLY A 177 -21.26 -4.34 -24.44
C GLY A 177 -20.12 -5.33 -24.14
N THR A 178 -19.00 -5.18 -24.85
CA THR A 178 -17.76 -5.93 -24.64
C THR A 178 -16.76 -5.01 -23.94
N PRO A 179 -16.74 -4.97 -22.60
CA PRO A 179 -15.86 -4.06 -21.87
C PRO A 179 -14.40 -4.42 -22.03
N ALA A 180 -13.53 -3.42 -21.96
CA ALA A 180 -12.08 -3.63 -21.94
C ALA A 180 -11.70 -4.51 -20.73
N PRO A 181 -10.80 -5.50 -20.88
CA PRO A 181 -10.32 -6.33 -19.79
C PRO A 181 -9.81 -5.53 -18.57
N GLU A 182 -9.17 -4.37 -18.79
CA GLU A 182 -8.68 -3.47 -17.74
C GLU A 182 -9.82 -2.90 -16.90
N ALA A 183 -10.94 -2.56 -17.53
CA ALA A 183 -12.12 -2.04 -16.84
C ALA A 183 -12.77 -3.12 -15.96
N LEU A 184 -12.83 -4.37 -16.44
CA LEU A 184 -13.28 -5.51 -15.64
C LEU A 184 -12.36 -5.76 -14.45
N ALA A 185 -11.04 -5.69 -14.65
CA ALA A 185 -10.07 -5.89 -13.59
C ALA A 185 -10.14 -4.77 -12.52
N ALA A 186 -10.24 -3.51 -12.95
CA ALA A 186 -10.41 -2.37 -12.05
C ALA A 186 -11.73 -2.45 -11.27
N ARG A 187 -12.85 -2.79 -11.93
CA ARG A 187 -14.15 -3.02 -11.28
C ARG A 187 -14.04 -4.11 -10.21
N THR A 188 -13.48 -5.26 -10.57
CA THR A 188 -13.26 -6.38 -9.64
C THR A 188 -12.53 -5.91 -8.38
N CYS A 189 -11.41 -5.19 -8.53
CA CYS A 189 -10.63 -4.70 -7.39
C CYS A 189 -11.42 -3.74 -6.48
N LEU A 190 -12.26 -2.88 -7.06
CA LEU A 190 -13.12 -1.96 -6.31
C LEU A 190 -14.21 -2.70 -5.55
N LEU A 191 -14.90 -3.67 -6.19
CA LEU A 191 -15.94 -4.47 -5.57
C LEU A 191 -15.39 -5.35 -4.43
N LEU A 192 -14.23 -5.99 -4.61
CA LEU A 192 -13.56 -6.72 -3.54
C LEU A 192 -13.26 -5.82 -2.32
N THR A 193 -12.79 -4.60 -2.58
CA THR A 193 -12.52 -3.62 -1.50
C THR A 193 -13.82 -3.18 -0.82
N ALA A 194 -14.91 -3.03 -1.58
CA ALA A 194 -16.23 -2.66 -1.07
C ALA A 194 -16.83 -3.79 -0.22
N ALA A 195 -16.74 -5.05 -0.67
CA ALA A 195 -17.19 -6.24 0.06
C ALA A 195 -16.56 -6.32 1.46
N TYR A 196 -15.22 -6.26 1.53
CA TYR A 196 -14.52 -6.25 2.81
C TYR A 196 -14.89 -5.03 3.67
N THR A 197 -15.16 -3.88 3.06
CA THR A 197 -15.58 -2.67 3.78
C THR A 197 -16.97 -2.81 4.37
N ALA A 198 -17.93 -3.36 3.63
CA ALA A 198 -19.27 -3.67 4.14
C ALA A 198 -19.20 -4.66 5.31
N ALA A 199 -18.39 -5.71 5.17
CA ALA A 199 -18.17 -6.71 6.21
C ALA A 199 -17.63 -6.12 7.51
N SER A 200 -16.73 -5.13 7.45
CA SER A 200 -16.18 -4.48 8.65
C SER A 200 -17.22 -3.75 9.51
N THR A 201 -18.43 -3.53 8.99
CA THR A 201 -19.58 -2.97 9.72
C THR A 201 -20.75 -3.94 9.79
N ASN A 202 -20.48 -5.24 9.69
CA ASN A 202 -21.45 -6.34 9.80
C ASN A 202 -22.62 -6.27 8.78
N GLN A 203 -22.42 -5.64 7.62
CA GLN A 203 -23.40 -5.61 6.54
C GLN A 203 -23.27 -6.87 5.68
N ARG A 204 -23.62 -8.03 6.27
CA ARG A 204 -23.36 -9.35 5.70
C ARG A 204 -23.90 -9.53 4.29
N GLY A 205 -25.18 -9.23 4.05
CA GLY A 205 -25.79 -9.37 2.72
C GLY A 205 -25.02 -8.59 1.65
N THR A 206 -24.85 -7.28 1.87
CA THR A 206 -24.09 -6.40 0.98
C THR A 206 -22.65 -6.88 0.75
N ALA A 207 -21.98 -7.37 1.79
CA ALA A 207 -20.61 -7.87 1.66
C ALA A 207 -20.52 -9.10 0.75
N LEU A 208 -21.44 -10.06 0.91
CA LEU A 208 -21.46 -11.28 0.12
C LEU A 208 -21.91 -11.03 -1.32
N ASP A 209 -22.91 -10.16 -1.53
CA ASP A 209 -23.37 -9.76 -2.86
C ASP A 209 -22.23 -9.12 -3.67
N LEU A 210 -21.51 -8.17 -3.06
CA LEU A 210 -20.37 -7.50 -3.71
C LEU A 210 -19.21 -8.47 -4.00
N LEU A 211 -18.98 -9.45 -3.14
CA LEU A 211 -17.94 -10.47 -3.33
C LEU A 211 -18.29 -11.43 -4.48
N GLN A 212 -19.56 -11.85 -4.55
CA GLN A 212 -20.07 -12.65 -5.65
C GLN A 212 -19.95 -11.89 -6.97
N GLU A 213 -20.42 -10.64 -7.01
CA GLU A 213 -20.36 -9.80 -8.21
C GLU A 213 -18.92 -9.55 -8.68
N ALA A 214 -17.98 -9.35 -7.74
CA ALA A 214 -16.56 -9.24 -8.05
C ALA A 214 -16.03 -10.53 -8.69
N THR A 215 -16.43 -11.69 -8.18
CA THR A 215 -16.02 -13.01 -8.70
C THR A 215 -16.57 -13.25 -10.11
N GLU A 216 -17.84 -12.93 -10.35
CA GLU A 216 -18.47 -12.99 -11.67
C GLU A 216 -17.80 -12.03 -12.66
N THR A 217 -17.51 -10.80 -12.23
CA THR A 217 -16.79 -9.81 -13.03
C THR A 217 -15.38 -10.30 -13.39
N SER A 218 -14.66 -10.87 -12.44
CA SER A 218 -13.33 -11.44 -12.67
C SER A 218 -13.36 -12.61 -13.66
N GLY A 219 -14.42 -13.44 -13.64
CA GLY A 219 -14.58 -14.58 -14.54
C GLY A 219 -14.81 -14.18 -16.01
N ARG A 220 -15.16 -12.92 -16.28
CA ARG A 220 -15.31 -12.37 -17.63
C ARG A 220 -14.00 -11.89 -18.25
N ILE A 221 -12.91 -11.82 -17.47
CA ILE A 221 -11.58 -11.46 -17.99
C ILE A 221 -11.06 -12.64 -18.83
N PRO A 222 -10.65 -12.43 -20.10
CA PRO A 222 -10.19 -13.52 -20.95
C PRO A 222 -9.01 -14.26 -20.35
N ALA A 223 -9.03 -15.60 -20.45
CA ALA A 223 -7.90 -16.44 -20.08
C ALA A 223 -6.66 -16.07 -20.92
N ASN A 224 -5.47 -16.17 -20.32
CA ASN A 224 -4.17 -15.80 -20.92
C ASN A 224 -3.98 -14.31 -21.23
N THR A 225 -4.79 -13.43 -20.64
CA THR A 225 -4.48 -12.00 -20.68
C THR A 225 -3.28 -11.72 -19.77
N GLU A 226 -2.41 -10.80 -20.18
CA GLU A 226 -1.34 -10.27 -19.33
C GLU A 226 -1.91 -9.82 -17.98
N PRO A 227 -1.12 -9.82 -16.90
CA PRO A 227 -1.63 -9.49 -15.57
C PRO A 227 -2.33 -8.11 -15.52
N LEU A 228 -3.66 -8.11 -15.41
CA LEU A 228 -4.49 -6.89 -15.38
C LEU A 228 -4.90 -6.49 -13.97
N GLY A 229 -5.12 -5.20 -13.79
CA GLY A 229 -5.66 -4.66 -12.55
C GLY A 229 -5.24 -3.22 -12.31
N LEU A 230 -5.23 -2.87 -11.03
CA LEU A 230 -4.79 -1.59 -10.52
C LEU A 230 -3.28 -1.60 -10.29
N PHE A 231 -2.72 -0.41 -10.06
CA PHE A 231 -1.30 -0.24 -9.79
C PHE A 231 -0.69 -1.23 -8.80
N THR A 232 -1.36 -1.53 -7.67
CA THR A 232 -0.82 -2.44 -6.64
C THR A 232 -1.65 -3.71 -6.42
N ILE A 233 -2.72 -3.92 -7.19
CA ILE A 233 -3.65 -5.04 -7.03
C ILE A 233 -4.01 -5.61 -8.39
N GLN A 234 -4.09 -6.94 -8.49
CA GLN A 234 -4.55 -7.60 -9.71
C GLN A 234 -5.90 -8.28 -9.50
N ALA A 235 -6.70 -8.33 -10.55
CA ALA A 235 -7.91 -9.13 -10.55
C ALA A 235 -7.54 -10.57 -10.92
N SER A 236 -7.72 -11.49 -9.97
CA SER A 236 -7.51 -12.91 -10.21
C SER A 236 -8.42 -13.75 -9.30
N PRO A 237 -8.68 -15.03 -9.66
CA PRO A 237 -9.39 -15.95 -8.78
C PRO A 237 -8.75 -16.07 -7.39
N ALA A 238 -7.40 -16.07 -7.32
CA ALA A 238 -6.67 -16.11 -6.05
C ALA A 238 -6.92 -14.84 -5.21
N GLU A 239 -6.98 -13.67 -5.85
CA GLU A 239 -7.29 -12.41 -5.16
C GLU A 239 -8.74 -12.40 -4.63
N CYS A 240 -9.70 -12.86 -5.43
CA CYS A 240 -11.10 -12.99 -5.02
C CYS A 240 -11.24 -13.92 -3.80
N ALA A 241 -10.60 -15.09 -3.83
CA ALA A 241 -10.60 -16.02 -2.71
C ALA A 241 -9.91 -15.45 -1.46
N MET A 242 -8.79 -14.72 -1.61
CA MET A 242 -8.16 -14.01 -0.50
C MET A 242 -9.11 -12.98 0.13
N TYR A 243 -9.81 -12.19 -0.67
CA TYR A 243 -10.82 -11.25 -0.18
C TYR A 243 -12.02 -11.93 0.48
N ALA A 244 -12.40 -13.13 0.04
CA ALA A 244 -13.42 -13.93 0.71
C ALA A 244 -13.01 -14.30 2.14
N ILE A 245 -11.77 -14.76 2.35
CA ILE A 245 -11.22 -15.04 3.69
C ILE A 245 -11.25 -13.77 4.56
N SER A 246 -10.72 -12.66 4.02
CA SER A 246 -10.74 -11.33 4.63
C SER A 246 -12.17 -10.92 5.07
N THR A 247 -13.16 -11.14 4.20
CA THR A 247 -14.56 -10.75 4.39
C THR A 247 -15.22 -11.58 5.49
N HIS A 248 -15.06 -12.90 5.47
CA HIS A 248 -15.59 -13.79 6.51
C HIS A 248 -14.95 -13.57 7.88
N ASN A 249 -13.65 -13.28 7.93
CA ASN A 249 -12.98 -12.85 9.18
C ASN A 249 -13.58 -11.56 9.75
N ALA A 250 -13.95 -10.61 8.90
CA ALA A 250 -14.56 -9.34 9.31
C ALA A 250 -16.04 -9.48 9.71
N LEU A 251 -16.75 -10.46 9.15
CA LEU A 251 -18.12 -10.84 9.51
C LEU A 251 -18.21 -11.71 10.77
N HIS A 252 -17.08 -12.07 11.38
CA HIS A 252 -17.02 -13.01 12.51
C HIS A 252 -17.59 -14.40 12.18
N THR A 253 -17.48 -14.85 10.94
CA THR A 253 -17.84 -16.21 10.48
C THR A 253 -16.63 -16.91 9.83
N PRO A 254 -15.53 -17.09 10.57
CA PRO A 254 -14.27 -17.61 10.03
C PRO A 254 -14.38 -19.04 9.48
N ASP A 255 -15.30 -19.85 10.00
CA ASP A 255 -15.61 -21.20 9.56
C ASP A 255 -16.02 -21.25 8.08
N GLU A 256 -16.87 -20.30 7.64
CA GLU A 256 -17.25 -20.15 6.23
C GLU A 256 -16.06 -19.72 5.35
N GLY A 257 -15.07 -19.04 5.93
CA GLY A 257 -13.84 -18.60 5.26
C GLY A 257 -12.85 -19.74 4.98
N VAL A 258 -12.95 -20.86 5.70
CA VAL A 258 -11.96 -21.96 5.62
C VAL A 258 -11.88 -22.57 4.22
N GLN A 259 -13.01 -22.74 3.54
CA GLN A 259 -13.04 -23.30 2.19
C GLN A 259 -12.22 -22.46 1.19
N HIS A 260 -12.17 -21.14 1.39
CA HIS A 260 -11.43 -20.23 0.52
C HIS A 260 -9.92 -20.27 0.77
N ILE A 261 -9.48 -20.64 1.98
CA ILE A 261 -8.04 -20.83 2.28
C ILE A 261 -7.45 -21.91 1.37
N SER A 262 -8.16 -23.02 1.21
CA SER A 262 -7.74 -24.16 0.37
C SER A 262 -7.79 -23.87 -1.13
N ALA A 263 -8.61 -22.91 -1.55
CA ALA A 263 -8.74 -22.50 -2.95
C ALA A 263 -7.58 -21.60 -3.42
N VAL A 264 -6.85 -20.97 -2.50
CA VAL A 264 -5.71 -20.11 -2.83
C VAL A 264 -4.44 -20.95 -2.92
N ILE A 265 -3.81 -20.95 -4.10
CA ILE A 265 -2.43 -21.39 -4.27
C ILE A 265 -1.54 -20.15 -4.08
N PRO A 266 -0.73 -20.05 -3.01
CA PRO A 266 0.00 -18.82 -2.69
C PRO A 266 0.92 -18.33 -3.82
N ALA A 267 1.49 -19.23 -4.61
CA ALA A 267 2.33 -18.88 -5.77
C ALA A 267 1.57 -18.14 -6.89
N GLN A 268 0.23 -18.21 -6.92
CA GLN A 268 -0.60 -17.45 -7.85
C GLN A 268 -0.84 -16.00 -7.39
N LEU A 269 -0.52 -15.67 -6.14
CA LEU A 269 -0.48 -14.28 -5.67
C LEU A 269 0.90 -13.68 -6.05
N PRO A 270 0.94 -12.71 -6.98
CA PRO A 270 2.16 -12.33 -7.68
C PRO A 270 3.19 -11.62 -6.77
N THR A 271 2.73 -10.95 -5.72
CA THR A 271 3.57 -10.10 -4.88
C THR A 271 3.75 -10.68 -3.48
N ALA A 272 4.90 -10.41 -2.87
CA ALA A 272 5.17 -10.77 -1.48
C ALA A 272 4.15 -10.13 -0.54
N GLU A 273 3.78 -8.87 -0.80
CA GLU A 273 2.75 -8.14 -0.06
C GLU A 273 1.39 -8.88 -0.07
N ARG A 274 0.97 -9.41 -1.23
CA ARG A 274 -0.29 -10.16 -1.36
C ARG A 274 -0.22 -11.51 -0.67
N ARG A 275 0.88 -12.24 -0.83
CA ARG A 275 1.09 -13.53 -0.15
C ARG A 275 1.09 -13.37 1.38
N ALA A 276 1.77 -12.33 1.88
CA ALA A 276 1.77 -11.99 3.30
C ALA A 276 0.37 -11.63 3.81
N ARG A 277 -0.42 -10.87 3.03
CA ARG A 277 -1.83 -10.60 3.36
C ARG A 277 -2.65 -11.89 3.45
N TYR A 278 -2.54 -12.78 2.46
CA TYR A 278 -3.21 -14.09 2.50
C TYR A 278 -2.87 -14.88 3.76
N PHE A 279 -1.58 -15.03 4.07
CA PHE A 279 -1.17 -15.77 5.28
C PHE A 279 -1.60 -15.08 6.58
N THR A 280 -1.68 -13.75 6.59
CA THR A 280 -2.23 -13.00 7.73
C THR A 280 -3.72 -13.29 7.94
N ASP A 281 -4.50 -13.27 6.87
CA ASP A 281 -5.94 -13.56 6.92
C ASP A 281 -6.18 -15.03 7.29
N ALA A 282 -5.42 -15.96 6.74
CA ALA A 282 -5.47 -17.37 7.12
C ALA A 282 -5.09 -17.58 8.60
N ALA A 283 -4.05 -16.91 9.10
CA ALA A 283 -3.64 -16.98 10.49
C ALA A 283 -4.77 -16.50 11.43
N ARG A 284 -5.45 -15.41 11.06
CA ARG A 284 -6.60 -14.89 11.79
C ARG A 284 -7.77 -15.88 11.79
N THR A 285 -8.09 -16.46 10.65
CA THR A 285 -9.15 -17.48 10.54
C THR A 285 -8.87 -18.67 11.45
N TRP A 286 -7.67 -19.25 11.37
CA TRP A 286 -7.28 -20.39 12.20
C TRP A 286 -7.31 -20.06 13.69
N HIS A 287 -6.87 -18.87 14.08
CA HIS A 287 -6.94 -18.43 15.46
C HIS A 287 -8.38 -18.31 15.97
N GLN A 288 -9.28 -17.71 15.19
CA GLN A 288 -10.68 -17.52 15.58
C GLN A 288 -11.45 -18.84 15.73
N ILE A 289 -11.08 -19.89 14.98
CA ILE A 289 -11.68 -21.22 15.12
C ILE A 289 -10.96 -22.14 16.12
N GLY A 290 -9.97 -21.62 16.86
CA GLY A 290 -9.28 -22.38 17.90
C GLY A 290 -8.18 -23.34 17.41
N ASP A 291 -7.58 -23.09 16.23
CA ASP A 291 -6.42 -23.84 15.73
C ASP A 291 -5.12 -23.00 15.81
N PRO A 292 -4.48 -22.95 17.00
CA PRO A 292 -3.28 -22.14 17.22
C PRO A 292 -2.06 -22.69 16.44
N ARG A 293 -2.03 -23.99 16.09
CA ARG A 293 -0.94 -24.59 15.30
C ARG A 293 -0.95 -24.11 13.86
N ARG A 294 -2.12 -24.12 13.21
CA ARG A 294 -2.25 -23.58 11.84
C ARG A 294 -2.10 -22.07 11.82
N ALA A 295 -2.63 -21.37 12.82
CA ALA A 295 -2.42 -19.94 12.97
C ALA A 295 -0.93 -19.58 13.03
N TYR A 296 -0.17 -20.25 13.90
CA TYR A 296 1.27 -20.03 14.02
C TYR A 296 2.05 -20.42 12.74
N THR A 297 1.65 -21.50 12.07
CA THR A 297 2.27 -21.89 10.80
C THR A 297 2.07 -20.83 9.71
N ALA A 298 0.88 -20.25 9.63
CA ALA A 298 0.61 -19.15 8.71
C ALA A 298 1.40 -17.88 9.08
N LEU A 299 1.53 -17.53 10.37
CA LEU A 299 2.37 -16.40 10.82
C LEU A 299 3.84 -16.54 10.40
N ARG A 300 4.42 -17.74 10.52
CA ARG A 300 5.79 -18.00 10.01
C ARG A 300 5.88 -17.91 8.49
N ALA A 301 4.79 -18.16 7.77
CA ALA A 301 4.75 -17.92 6.33
C ALA A 301 4.73 -16.42 6.01
N VAL A 302 4.06 -15.59 6.81
CA VAL A 302 4.15 -14.12 6.70
C VAL A 302 5.61 -13.66 6.84
N GLU A 303 6.33 -14.11 7.88
CA GLU A 303 7.74 -13.75 8.10
C GLU A 303 8.64 -14.11 6.91
N ARG A 304 8.42 -15.29 6.30
CA ARG A 304 9.20 -15.76 5.15
C ARG A 304 8.93 -14.97 3.87
N GLU A 305 7.67 -14.59 3.64
CA GLU A 305 7.28 -13.85 2.43
C GLU A 305 7.60 -12.37 2.53
N ALA A 306 7.31 -11.75 3.67
CA ALA A 306 7.42 -10.32 3.90
C ALA A 306 7.85 -10.03 5.34
N PRO A 307 9.17 -9.99 5.62
CA PRO A 307 9.69 -9.77 6.98
C PRO A 307 9.20 -8.46 7.63
N GLU A 308 8.97 -7.39 6.87
CA GLU A 308 8.46 -6.14 7.45
C GLU A 308 6.97 -6.22 7.86
N GLU A 309 6.19 -7.18 7.34
CA GLU A 309 4.76 -7.33 7.72
C GLU A 309 4.58 -7.85 9.14
N VAL A 310 5.46 -8.72 9.64
CA VAL A 310 5.31 -9.31 10.99
C VAL A 310 5.48 -8.31 12.12
N HIS A 311 6.06 -7.14 11.84
CA HIS A 311 6.18 -6.03 12.78
C HIS A 311 4.91 -5.16 12.87
N ARG A 312 3.86 -5.48 12.11
CA ARG A 312 2.61 -4.72 12.17
C ARG A 312 1.85 -5.03 13.47
N PRO A 313 1.23 -4.02 14.12
CA PRO A 313 0.55 -4.20 15.40
C PRO A 313 -0.49 -5.32 15.43
N ALA A 314 -1.24 -5.50 14.34
CA ALA A 314 -2.25 -6.56 14.26
C ALA A 314 -1.64 -7.98 14.25
N ILE A 315 -0.45 -8.15 13.67
CA ILE A 315 0.26 -9.43 13.61
C ILE A 315 0.97 -9.70 14.94
N GLN A 316 1.55 -8.67 15.54
CA GLN A 316 2.11 -8.71 16.89
C GLN A 316 1.05 -9.10 17.92
N ALA A 317 -0.13 -8.47 17.89
CA ALA A 317 -1.24 -8.81 18.77
C ALA A 317 -1.71 -10.26 18.59
N LEU A 318 -1.84 -10.72 17.35
CA LEU A 318 -2.19 -12.12 17.06
C LEU A 318 -1.13 -13.09 17.59
N THR A 319 0.16 -12.76 17.42
CA THR A 319 1.28 -13.55 17.94
C THR A 319 1.28 -13.60 19.47
N ALA A 320 1.04 -12.46 20.13
CA ALA A 320 0.94 -12.37 21.58
C ALA A 320 -0.24 -13.19 22.12
N ASN A 321 -1.39 -13.19 21.44
CA ASN A 321 -2.53 -14.02 21.82
C ASN A 321 -2.20 -15.52 21.79
N LEU A 322 -1.37 -15.98 20.84
CA LEU A 322 -0.96 -17.37 20.76
C LEU A 322 -0.06 -17.81 21.94
N LEU A 323 0.60 -16.88 22.65
CA LEU A 323 1.40 -17.22 23.83
C LEU A 323 0.56 -17.74 24.99
N TYR A 324 -0.74 -17.39 25.03
CA TYR A 324 -1.70 -17.88 26.02
C TYR A 324 -2.40 -19.19 25.60
N SER A 325 -2.02 -19.76 24.45
CA SER A 325 -2.55 -21.04 23.99
C SER A 325 -2.12 -22.17 24.93
N PRO A 326 -3.03 -23.11 25.31
CA PRO A 326 -2.66 -24.28 26.10
C PRO A 326 -1.82 -25.29 25.30
N GLN A 327 -1.82 -25.20 23.97
CA GLN A 327 -1.02 -26.07 23.10
C GLN A 327 0.43 -25.59 23.03
N SER A 328 1.39 -26.50 23.15
CA SER A 328 2.80 -26.20 22.93
C SER A 328 3.07 -25.85 21.46
N LEU A 329 3.62 -24.67 21.23
CA LEU A 329 4.00 -24.15 19.92
C LEU A 329 5.52 -23.88 19.90
N PRO A 330 6.33 -24.86 19.45
CA PRO A 330 7.79 -24.73 19.47
C PRO A 330 8.28 -23.50 18.71
N GLY A 331 9.17 -22.73 19.32
CA GLY A 331 9.75 -21.51 18.72
C GLY A 331 8.87 -20.25 18.82
N LEU A 332 7.65 -20.34 19.40
CA LEU A 332 6.73 -19.20 19.43
C LEU A 332 7.27 -18.05 20.28
N LYS A 333 7.94 -18.33 21.40
CA LYS A 333 8.50 -17.29 22.27
C LYS A 333 9.61 -16.51 21.56
N GLU A 334 10.50 -17.21 20.87
CA GLU A 334 11.57 -16.62 20.05
C GLU A 334 10.99 -15.82 18.88
N PHE A 335 9.94 -16.33 18.23
CA PHE A 335 9.21 -15.62 17.19
C PHE A 335 8.56 -14.34 17.74
N ALA A 336 7.91 -14.40 18.91
CA ALA A 336 7.27 -13.26 19.54
C ALA A 336 8.27 -12.15 19.91
N LEU A 337 9.44 -12.53 20.45
CA LEU A 337 10.53 -11.59 20.74
C LEU A 337 11.07 -10.92 19.47
N ARG A 338 11.40 -11.71 18.44
CA ARG A 338 11.99 -11.18 17.19
C ARG A 338 11.03 -10.30 16.41
N THR A 339 9.73 -10.60 16.42
CA THR A 339 8.70 -9.81 15.73
C THR A 339 8.24 -8.59 16.52
N GLY A 340 8.66 -8.46 17.79
CA GLY A 340 8.26 -7.36 18.67
C GLY A 340 6.85 -7.53 19.25
N ALA A 341 6.29 -8.75 19.25
CA ALA A 341 5.00 -9.04 19.89
C ALA A 341 5.07 -9.00 21.42
N VAL A 342 6.27 -9.23 21.98
CA VAL A 342 6.59 -9.04 23.40
C VAL A 342 7.93 -8.33 23.52
N THR A 343 8.06 -7.47 24.54
CA THR A 343 9.34 -6.86 24.90
C THR A 343 10.20 -7.89 25.63
N SER A 344 11.52 -7.83 25.42
CA SER A 344 12.50 -8.60 26.21
C SER A 344 12.51 -8.18 27.67
#